data_AF-A0A4R4KTF4-F1
#
_entry.id   AF-A0A4R4KTF4-F1
#
_cell.length_a   1.000
_cell.length_b   1.000
_cell.length_c   1.000
_cell.angle_alpha   90.00
_cell.angle_beta   90.00
_cell.angle_gamma   90.00
#
_symmetry.space_group_name_H-M   'P 1'
#
loop_
_entity.id
_entity.type
_entity.pdbx_description
1 polymer ?
#
loop_
_entity_poly.entity_id
_entity_poly.type
_entity_poly.pdbx_seq_one_letter_code
_entity_poly.pdbx_strand_id
1 'polypeptide(L)'
;MTEEPTLRVGDVEVARYVPHPDLDPRHGPRPYLHPVRTLAGTPVTDAFPADHVWHLGASLAVQDVDGTNLWGGRTYVRGIGYTWRHDHGVIAHTGWVDRGPDRLDHESQWRDRDGHVLLTERRRLGAVPVAPDVWRLDVDYTLTAPADRDVHLGSPATNGRPGGAGYGGFFWRAVADAEPSVFTADSEGEQAANGSAAPWVAMTGVAPGGAAYTLVFTGLGPGDRWFVRTAMYPGVCVAFAFDRPAVVPAGKDRPGRHAVLVADGTLDRVRIAALLDRREGA
;
A
#
# COMPACT_ATOMS: atom_id res chain seq x y z
N MET A 1 -27.40 -1.35 -5.86
CA MET A 1 -25.95 -1.56 -5.66
C MET A 1 -25.26 -1.19 -6.95
N THR A 2 -24.51 -0.09 -6.96
CA THR A 2 -23.56 0.17 -8.05
C THR A 2 -22.44 -0.85 -7.94
N GLU A 3 -22.16 -1.56 -9.04
CA GLU A 3 -21.06 -2.52 -9.14
C GLU A 3 -19.73 -1.84 -8.76
N GLU A 4 -18.89 -2.54 -7.99
CA GLU A 4 -17.58 -2.02 -7.58
C GLU A 4 -16.68 -1.85 -8.82
N PRO A 5 -15.96 -0.72 -8.96
CA PRO A 5 -15.03 -0.54 -10.07
C PRO A 5 -13.98 -1.65 -10.11
N THR A 6 -13.64 -2.12 -11.30
CA THR A 6 -12.62 -3.15 -11.53
C THR A 6 -11.48 -2.61 -12.38
N LEU A 7 -10.29 -3.18 -12.21
CA LEU A 7 -9.18 -3.06 -13.16
C LEU A 7 -9.03 -4.37 -13.94
N ARG A 8 -8.72 -4.24 -15.24
CA ARG A 8 -8.59 -5.33 -16.20
C ARG A 8 -7.32 -5.21 -17.01
N VAL A 9 -6.80 -6.35 -17.43
CA VAL A 9 -5.77 -6.48 -18.46
C VAL A 9 -6.39 -7.23 -19.63
N GLY A 10 -6.70 -6.52 -20.71
CA GLY A 10 -7.58 -7.03 -21.76
C GLY A 10 -8.92 -7.46 -21.16
N ASP A 11 -9.29 -8.72 -21.38
CA ASP A 11 -10.54 -9.29 -20.86
C ASP A 11 -10.42 -9.92 -19.47
N VAL A 12 -9.26 -9.87 -18.81
CA VAL A 12 -9.05 -10.48 -17.49
C VAL A 12 -9.25 -9.44 -16.40
N GLU A 13 -10.19 -9.67 -15.47
CA GLU A 13 -10.30 -8.87 -14.24
C GLU A 13 -9.12 -9.20 -13.31
N VAL A 14 -8.26 -8.20 -13.05
CA VAL A 14 -7.07 -8.35 -12.22
C VAL A 14 -7.22 -7.72 -10.84
N ALA A 15 -8.14 -6.77 -10.66
CA ALA A 15 -8.42 -6.22 -9.33
C ALA A 15 -9.83 -5.64 -9.21
N ARG A 16 -10.38 -5.65 -7.98
CA ARG A 16 -11.56 -4.87 -7.60
C ARG A 16 -11.16 -3.72 -6.69
N TYR A 17 -11.83 -2.59 -6.85
CA TYR A 17 -11.59 -1.38 -6.09
C TYR A 17 -12.81 -1.01 -5.26
N VAL A 18 -12.61 -0.85 -3.95
CA VAL A 18 -13.66 -0.51 -3.00
C VAL A 18 -13.50 0.95 -2.58
N PRO A 19 -14.25 1.91 -3.18
CA PRO A 19 -14.08 3.33 -2.88
C PRO A 19 -14.72 3.76 -1.55
N HIS A 20 -15.77 3.06 -1.09
CA HIS A 20 -16.53 3.41 0.11
C HIS A 20 -16.76 2.15 0.96
N PRO A 21 -15.73 1.66 1.67
CA PRO A 21 -15.89 0.47 2.47
C PRO A 21 -16.79 0.75 3.69
N ASP A 22 -17.73 -0.15 3.94
CA ASP A 22 -18.58 -0.11 5.13
C ASP A 22 -17.84 -0.74 6.32
N LEU A 23 -17.17 0.09 7.11
CA LEU A 23 -16.29 -0.34 8.20
C LEU A 23 -16.47 0.50 9.45
N ASP A 24 -16.28 -0.15 10.61
CA ASP A 24 -16.12 0.55 11.88
C ASP A 24 -14.99 1.60 11.74
N PRO A 25 -15.21 2.87 12.14
CA PRO A 25 -14.21 3.92 12.05
C PRO A 25 -12.86 3.55 12.67
N ARG A 26 -12.85 2.72 13.72
CA ARG A 26 -11.62 2.25 14.38
C ARG A 26 -10.75 1.38 13.48
N HIS A 27 -11.25 0.91 12.35
CA HIS A 27 -10.50 0.14 11.36
C HIS A 27 -9.95 1.01 10.21
N GLY A 28 -10.10 2.34 10.29
CA GLY A 28 -9.55 3.30 9.34
C GLY A 28 -10.16 3.16 7.93
N PRO A 29 -11.46 3.46 7.74
CA PRO A 29 -12.11 3.33 6.44
C PRO A 29 -11.38 4.17 5.37
N ARG A 30 -11.10 3.53 4.23
CA ARG A 30 -10.34 4.12 3.12
C ARG A 30 -10.50 3.32 1.83
N PRO A 31 -10.29 3.93 0.65
CA PRO A 31 -10.29 3.16 -0.58
C PRO A 31 -9.15 2.14 -0.67
N TYR A 32 -9.46 0.93 -1.13
CA TYR A 32 -8.48 -0.15 -1.30
C TYR A 32 -8.78 -1.06 -2.50
N LEU A 33 -7.75 -1.77 -2.97
CA LEU A 33 -7.87 -2.84 -3.95
C LEU A 33 -7.90 -4.21 -3.25
N HIS A 34 -9.00 -4.95 -3.40
CA HIS A 34 -9.08 -6.36 -3.02
C HIS A 34 -10.34 -7.01 -3.62
N PRO A 35 -10.25 -8.26 -4.10
CA PRO A 35 -9.01 -9.00 -4.35
C PRO A 35 -8.22 -8.42 -5.53
N VAL A 36 -6.90 -8.47 -5.43
CA VAL A 36 -5.97 -8.35 -6.56
C VAL A 36 -5.54 -9.75 -6.95
N ARG A 37 -5.39 -10.03 -8.24
CA ARG A 37 -5.09 -11.37 -8.78
C ARG A 37 -3.97 -11.35 -9.80
N THR A 38 -3.28 -12.47 -9.95
CA THR A 38 -2.44 -12.76 -11.12
C THR A 38 -3.30 -12.98 -12.37
N LEU A 39 -2.68 -13.11 -13.55
CA LEU A 39 -3.43 -13.36 -14.80
C LEU A 39 -4.09 -14.74 -14.83
N ALA A 40 -3.53 -15.74 -14.14
CA ALA A 40 -4.18 -17.04 -13.93
C ALA A 40 -5.29 -17.02 -12.86
N GLY A 41 -5.55 -15.87 -12.23
CA GLY A 41 -6.64 -15.70 -11.26
C GLY A 41 -6.28 -16.00 -9.81
N THR A 42 -4.99 -16.22 -9.49
CA THR A 42 -4.52 -16.45 -8.11
C THR A 42 -4.66 -15.16 -7.29
N PRO A 43 -5.40 -15.15 -6.17
CA PRO A 43 -5.46 -13.99 -5.29
C PRO A 43 -4.10 -13.71 -4.65
N VAL A 44 -3.72 -12.43 -4.61
CA VAL A 44 -2.43 -11.98 -4.07
C VAL A 44 -2.57 -10.90 -2.99
N THR A 45 -3.80 -10.56 -2.61
CA THR A 45 -4.11 -9.70 -1.46
C THR A 45 -5.05 -10.38 -0.48
N ASP A 46 -4.91 -10.01 0.80
CA ASP A 46 -5.85 -10.35 1.86
C ASP A 46 -6.49 -9.05 2.41
N ALA A 47 -7.73 -9.14 2.91
CA ALA A 47 -8.44 -8.02 3.50
C ALA A 47 -9.29 -8.48 4.68
N PHE A 48 -9.33 -7.65 5.74
CA PHE A 48 -9.99 -7.98 7.00
C PHE A 48 -9.49 -9.27 7.67
N PRO A 49 -8.18 -9.56 7.67
CA PRO A 49 -7.70 -10.78 8.28
C PRO A 49 -7.92 -10.73 9.80
N ALA A 50 -8.20 -11.89 10.40
CA ALA A 50 -8.61 -11.97 11.81
C ALA A 50 -7.55 -11.43 12.79
N ASP A 51 -6.27 -11.45 12.40
CA ASP A 51 -5.15 -10.91 13.17
C ASP A 51 -5.09 -9.37 13.14
N HIS A 52 -5.49 -8.76 12.03
CA HIS A 52 -5.37 -7.32 11.76
C HIS A 52 -6.52 -6.84 10.86
N VAL A 53 -7.73 -6.73 11.42
CA VAL A 53 -8.96 -6.39 10.65
C VAL A 53 -8.85 -5.08 9.86
N TRP A 54 -7.98 -4.15 10.27
CA TRP A 54 -7.70 -2.90 9.58
C TRP A 54 -6.70 -3.01 8.40
N HIS A 55 -6.22 -4.21 8.06
CA HIS A 55 -5.43 -4.43 6.85
C HIS A 55 -6.35 -4.65 5.64
N LEU A 56 -6.25 -3.72 4.68
CA LEU A 56 -7.18 -3.60 3.55
C LEU A 56 -6.42 -3.76 2.23
N GLY A 57 -6.22 -5.00 1.78
CA GLY A 57 -5.64 -5.34 0.49
C GLY A 57 -4.41 -4.51 0.13
N ALA A 58 -4.46 -3.86 -1.04
CA ALA A 58 -3.54 -2.79 -1.39
C ALA A 58 -4.20 -1.41 -1.20
N SER A 59 -3.66 -0.58 -0.31
CA SER A 59 -4.21 0.75 0.01
C SER A 59 -3.14 1.76 0.39
N LEU A 60 -3.50 3.05 0.34
CA LEU A 60 -2.68 4.13 0.85
C LEU A 60 -3.25 4.59 2.20
N ALA A 61 -2.43 4.55 3.25
CA ALA A 61 -2.83 4.97 4.60
C ALA A 61 -1.63 5.25 5.49
N VAL A 62 -1.76 6.17 6.43
CA VAL A 62 -0.72 6.51 7.40
C VAL A 62 -1.30 6.41 8.81
N GLN A 63 -0.52 5.87 9.76
CA GLN A 63 -0.99 5.64 11.13
C GLN A 63 -1.03 6.92 11.98
N ASP A 64 -0.27 7.93 11.60
CA ASP A 64 -0.20 9.21 12.31
C ASP A 64 -0.13 10.36 11.29
N VAL A 65 -1.22 11.11 11.16
CA VAL A 65 -1.32 12.33 10.34
C VAL A 65 -1.74 13.46 11.27
N ASP A 66 -0.78 14.27 11.71
CA ASP A 66 -0.96 15.27 12.78
C ASP A 66 -1.66 14.71 14.03
N GLY A 67 -1.33 13.48 14.44
CA GLY A 67 -1.95 12.79 15.57
C GLY A 67 -3.23 12.01 15.23
N THR A 68 -3.72 12.08 13.99
CA THR A 68 -4.88 11.30 13.51
C THR A 68 -4.46 9.96 12.97
N ASN A 69 -5.14 8.90 13.40
CA ASN A 69 -4.93 7.54 12.88
C ASN A 69 -5.84 7.25 11.67
N LEU A 70 -5.26 7.21 10.47
CA LEU A 70 -5.95 6.83 9.22
C LEU A 70 -5.67 5.39 8.77
N TRP A 71 -4.84 4.66 9.53
CA TRP A 71 -4.51 3.26 9.30
C TRP A 71 -5.56 2.32 9.89
N GLY A 72 -6.12 2.70 11.04
CA GLY A 72 -6.96 1.86 11.88
C GLY A 72 -6.18 1.14 12.98
N GLY A 73 -6.92 0.39 13.81
CA GLY A 73 -6.36 -0.35 14.93
C GLY A 73 -5.86 0.54 16.07
N ARG A 74 -4.96 0.00 16.89
CA ARG A 74 -4.43 0.72 18.06
C ARG A 74 -3.32 1.70 17.66
N THR A 75 -3.31 2.87 18.26
CA THR A 75 -2.22 3.85 18.12
C THR A 75 -1.08 3.49 19.07
N TYR A 76 0.17 3.58 18.61
CA TYR A 76 1.32 3.33 19.47
C TYR A 76 1.67 4.59 20.28
N VAL A 77 1.66 4.48 21.61
CA VAL A 77 2.01 5.58 22.50
C VAL A 77 3.34 5.29 23.19
N ARG A 78 4.29 6.22 23.08
CA ARG A 78 5.62 6.10 23.69
C ARG A 78 5.51 5.81 25.19
N GLY A 79 6.21 4.77 25.66
CA GLY A 79 6.23 4.36 27.06
C GLY A 79 4.98 3.59 27.54
N ILE A 80 3.93 3.51 26.72
CA ILE A 80 2.68 2.78 27.06
C ILE A 80 2.48 1.57 26.14
N GLY A 81 2.83 1.70 24.86
CA GLY A 81 2.59 0.69 23.83
C GLY A 81 1.33 0.97 23.01
N TYR A 82 0.91 -0.03 22.22
CA TYR A 82 -0.32 0.07 21.44
C TYR A 82 -1.52 0.30 22.37
N THR A 83 -2.35 1.29 22.08
CA THR A 83 -3.47 1.70 22.93
C THR A 83 -4.68 2.04 22.05
N TRP A 84 -5.87 1.61 22.45
CA TRP A 84 -7.09 2.09 21.82
C TRP A 84 -7.28 3.56 22.19
N ARG A 85 -7.28 4.42 21.19
CA ARG A 85 -7.51 5.85 21.33
C ARG A 85 -8.74 6.23 20.50
N HIS A 86 -9.29 7.39 20.80
CA HIS A 86 -10.37 7.99 20.04
C HIS A 86 -9.76 9.02 19.06
N ASP A 87 -8.90 8.54 18.17
CA ASP A 87 -8.08 9.34 17.23
C ASP A 87 -8.25 8.92 15.76
N HIS A 88 -9.20 8.03 15.46
CA HIS A 88 -9.42 7.50 14.13
C HIS A 88 -10.13 8.48 13.21
N GLY A 89 -9.50 8.75 12.06
CA GLY A 89 -10.10 9.49 10.95
C GLY A 89 -10.54 8.58 9.81
N VAL A 90 -10.74 9.17 8.63
CA VAL A 90 -11.18 8.48 7.42
C VAL A 90 -10.46 9.04 6.19
N ILE A 91 -10.12 8.17 5.23
CA ILE A 91 -9.77 8.63 3.87
C ILE A 91 -11.03 8.47 3.03
N ALA A 92 -11.73 9.57 2.77
CA ALA A 92 -13.02 9.56 2.10
C ALA A 92 -12.83 9.76 0.59
N HIS A 93 -13.29 8.82 -0.23
CA HIS A 93 -13.44 9.05 -1.66
C HIS A 93 -14.44 10.19 -1.91
N THR A 94 -14.07 11.19 -2.72
CA THR A 94 -14.90 12.37 -2.98
C THR A 94 -15.45 12.46 -4.39
N GLY A 95 -14.85 11.77 -5.36
CA GLY A 95 -15.33 11.81 -6.73
C GLY A 95 -14.43 11.10 -7.71
N TRP A 96 -15.03 10.64 -8.81
CA TRP A 96 -14.32 10.09 -9.96
C TRP A 96 -13.92 11.22 -10.90
N VAL A 97 -12.66 11.23 -11.30
CA VAL A 97 -12.16 12.09 -12.38
C VAL A 97 -12.29 11.35 -13.72
N ASP A 98 -11.91 10.07 -13.74
CA ASP A 98 -11.99 9.21 -14.91
C ASP A 98 -12.05 7.73 -14.50
N ARG A 99 -12.71 6.91 -15.32
CA ARG A 99 -12.83 5.46 -15.11
C ARG A 99 -12.84 4.75 -16.44
N GLY A 100 -11.92 3.82 -16.59
CA GLY A 100 -11.85 2.86 -17.69
C GLY A 100 -11.61 1.45 -17.16
N PRO A 101 -11.64 0.45 -18.06
CA PRO A 101 -11.40 -0.95 -17.67
C PRO A 101 -9.99 -1.18 -17.12
N ASP A 102 -8.99 -0.42 -17.56
CA ASP A 102 -7.58 -0.55 -17.21
C ASP A 102 -7.05 0.58 -16.33
N ARG A 103 -7.89 1.59 -16.04
CA ARG A 103 -7.47 2.79 -15.29
C ARG A 103 -8.58 3.38 -14.44
N LEU A 104 -8.24 3.78 -13.23
CA LEU A 104 -9.09 4.51 -12.30
C LEU A 104 -8.40 5.82 -11.92
N ASP A 105 -9.10 6.95 -11.95
CA ASP A 105 -8.60 8.28 -11.54
C ASP A 105 -9.67 8.93 -10.66
N HIS A 106 -9.32 9.23 -9.41
CA HIS A 106 -10.29 9.73 -8.44
C HIS A 106 -9.65 10.65 -7.41
N GLU A 107 -10.50 11.33 -6.68
CA GLU A 107 -10.13 12.24 -5.60
C GLU A 107 -10.54 11.66 -4.26
N SER A 108 -9.81 12.04 -3.21
CA SER A 108 -10.10 11.67 -1.84
C SER A 108 -9.68 12.78 -0.88
N GLN A 109 -10.25 12.74 0.32
CA GLN A 109 -9.89 13.63 1.42
C GLN A 109 -9.48 12.80 2.63
N TRP A 110 -8.33 13.13 3.19
CA TRP A 110 -7.85 12.57 4.44
C TRP A 110 -8.41 13.44 5.54
N ARG A 111 -9.31 12.89 6.36
CA ARG A 111 -10.07 13.65 7.35
C ARG A 111 -9.77 13.15 8.75
N ASP A 112 -9.69 14.07 9.70
CA ASP A 112 -9.61 13.73 11.11
C ASP A 112 -10.92 13.11 11.62
N ARG A 113 -10.90 12.70 12.90
CA ARG A 113 -12.06 12.09 13.58
C ARG A 113 -13.29 13.01 13.64
N ASP A 114 -13.09 14.32 13.58
CA ASP A 114 -14.14 15.34 13.68
C ASP A 114 -14.62 15.78 12.27
N GLY A 115 -14.01 15.22 11.21
CA GLY A 115 -14.36 15.44 9.81
C GLY A 115 -13.58 16.55 9.11
N HIS A 116 -12.61 17.19 9.79
CA HIS A 116 -11.80 18.24 9.16
C HIS A 116 -10.79 17.65 8.18
N VAL A 117 -10.62 18.31 7.04
CA VAL A 117 -9.65 17.88 6.01
C VAL A 117 -8.22 18.19 6.48
N LEU A 118 -7.40 17.14 6.54
CA LEU A 118 -5.97 17.18 6.81
C LEU A 118 -5.18 17.29 5.50
N LEU A 119 -5.50 16.43 4.53
CA LEU A 119 -4.90 16.42 3.19
C LEU A 119 -5.98 16.21 2.13
N THR A 120 -5.75 16.74 0.94
CA THR A 120 -6.49 16.32 -0.27
C THR A 120 -5.61 15.37 -1.08
N GLU A 121 -6.25 14.45 -1.79
CA GLU A 121 -5.57 13.44 -2.59
C GLU A 121 -6.20 13.36 -3.98
N ARG A 122 -5.36 13.29 -5.01
CA ARG A 122 -5.72 12.73 -6.31
C ARG A 122 -4.92 11.45 -6.54
N ARG A 123 -5.60 10.35 -6.90
CA ARG A 123 -4.98 9.05 -7.12
C ARG A 123 -5.37 8.49 -8.48
N ARG A 124 -4.38 7.95 -9.18
CA ARG A 124 -4.54 7.18 -10.40
C ARG A 124 -4.00 5.76 -10.19
N LEU A 125 -4.78 4.78 -10.61
CA LEU A 125 -4.43 3.37 -10.63
C LEU A 125 -4.48 2.88 -12.08
N GLY A 126 -3.48 2.13 -12.51
CA GLY A 126 -3.41 1.57 -13.87
C GLY A 126 -3.06 0.08 -13.84
N ALA A 127 -3.70 -0.71 -14.70
CA ALA A 127 -3.37 -2.11 -14.94
C ALA A 127 -2.72 -2.26 -16.33
N VAL A 128 -1.44 -2.64 -16.35
CA VAL A 128 -0.63 -2.68 -17.58
C VAL A 128 -0.14 -4.10 -17.86
N PRO A 129 -0.37 -4.67 -19.06
CA PRO A 129 0.25 -5.95 -19.43
C PRO A 129 1.77 -5.80 -19.58
N VAL A 130 2.55 -6.76 -19.05
CA VAL A 130 4.02 -6.74 -19.13
C VAL A 130 4.56 -7.98 -19.85
N ALA A 131 4.01 -9.15 -19.53
CA ALA A 131 4.34 -10.44 -20.13
C ALA A 131 3.10 -11.36 -20.07
N PRO A 132 3.09 -12.54 -20.73
CA PRO A 132 1.94 -13.44 -20.70
C PRO A 132 1.49 -13.88 -19.29
N ASP A 133 2.42 -13.85 -18.34
CA ASP A 133 2.30 -14.29 -16.95
C ASP A 133 2.48 -13.14 -15.94
N VAL A 134 2.65 -11.89 -16.42
CA VAL A 134 2.94 -10.74 -15.57
C VAL A 134 2.16 -9.51 -16.03
N TRP A 135 1.46 -8.88 -15.09
CA TRP A 135 0.94 -7.53 -15.27
C TRP A 135 1.48 -6.60 -14.18
N ARG A 136 1.28 -5.29 -14.36
CA ARG A 136 1.76 -4.26 -13.46
C ARG A 136 0.61 -3.40 -12.98
N LEU A 137 0.53 -3.22 -11.66
CA LEU A 137 -0.26 -2.17 -11.05
C LEU A 137 0.60 -0.91 -10.96
N ASP A 138 0.21 0.15 -11.67
CA ASP A 138 0.75 1.50 -11.48
C ASP A 138 -0.10 2.24 -10.44
N VAL A 139 0.55 2.88 -9.48
CA VAL A 139 -0.08 3.68 -8.42
C VAL A 139 0.58 5.06 -8.41
N ASP A 140 -0.14 6.04 -8.90
CA ASP A 140 0.27 7.45 -8.86
C ASP A 140 -0.67 8.19 -7.91
N TYR A 141 -0.13 9.06 -7.06
CA TYR A 141 -0.94 9.96 -6.25
C TYR A 141 -0.23 11.27 -5.98
N THR A 142 -1.02 12.28 -5.63
CA THR A 142 -0.53 13.53 -5.05
C THR A 142 -1.31 13.81 -3.77
N LEU A 143 -0.60 13.95 -2.65
CA LEU A 143 -1.16 14.46 -1.40
C LEU A 143 -0.86 15.96 -1.31
N THR A 144 -1.87 16.79 -1.09
CA THR A 144 -1.72 18.25 -1.02
C THR A 144 -2.12 18.75 0.36
N ALA A 145 -1.22 19.49 1.00
CA ALA A 145 -1.45 20.15 2.28
C ALA A 145 -2.25 21.47 2.12
N PRO A 146 -3.05 21.85 3.12
CA PRO A 146 -3.69 23.16 3.15
C PRO A 146 -2.65 24.29 3.14
N ALA A 147 -3.05 25.46 2.65
CA ALA A 147 -2.13 26.58 2.41
C ALA A 147 -1.52 27.21 3.68
N ASP A 148 -2.13 26.99 4.84
CA ASP A 148 -1.86 27.69 6.09
C ASP A 148 -1.10 26.86 7.13
N ARG A 149 -0.89 25.56 6.90
CA ARG A 149 -0.18 24.69 7.84
C ARG A 149 0.54 23.53 7.16
N ASP A 150 1.68 23.16 7.73
CA ASP A 150 2.36 21.90 7.42
C ASP A 150 1.53 20.72 7.95
N VAL A 151 1.67 19.56 7.30
CA VAL A 151 1.09 18.29 7.76
C VAL A 151 2.20 17.30 8.02
N HIS A 152 2.25 16.75 9.24
CA HIS A 152 3.23 15.76 9.66
C HIS A 152 2.70 14.35 9.46
N LEU A 153 3.52 13.50 8.84
CA LEU A 153 3.25 12.08 8.61
C LEU A 153 4.20 11.25 9.47
N GLY A 154 3.63 10.42 10.33
CA GLY A 154 4.34 9.56 11.26
C GLY A 154 3.99 8.08 11.12
N SER A 155 4.66 7.28 11.93
CA SER A 155 4.46 5.85 12.08
C SER A 155 4.62 5.46 13.56
N PRO A 156 4.30 4.22 13.94
CA PRO A 156 4.64 3.75 15.29
C PRO A 156 6.12 3.91 15.61
N ALA A 157 7.02 3.72 14.65
CA ALA A 157 8.46 3.85 14.86
C ALA A 157 8.86 5.29 15.19
N THR A 158 8.33 6.28 14.47
CA THR A 158 8.58 7.70 14.80
C THR A 158 7.97 8.08 16.15
N ASN A 159 6.90 7.40 16.53
CA ASN A 159 6.29 7.49 17.87
C ASN A 159 6.98 6.64 18.94
N GLY A 160 8.14 6.05 18.63
CA GLY A 160 9.02 5.38 19.59
C GLY A 160 8.83 3.88 19.73
N ARG A 161 8.16 3.23 18.78
CA ARG A 161 8.06 1.76 18.74
C ARG A 161 9.38 1.16 18.27
N PRO A 162 10.02 0.28 19.07
CA PRO A 162 11.22 -0.42 18.64
C PRO A 162 10.90 -1.47 17.55
N GLY A 163 11.95 -2.01 16.92
CA GLY A 163 11.82 -3.14 15.98
C GLY A 163 11.37 -2.76 14.57
N GLY A 164 11.71 -1.55 14.11
CA GLY A 164 11.50 -1.13 12.72
C GLY A 164 10.03 -1.14 12.30
N ALA A 165 9.16 -0.59 13.16
CA ALA A 165 7.72 -0.52 13.01
C ALA A 165 7.24 0.63 12.12
N GLY A 166 7.98 0.93 11.06
CA GLY A 166 7.86 2.15 10.28
C GLY A 166 6.73 2.15 9.24
N TYR A 167 5.67 1.37 9.42
CA TYR A 167 4.61 1.27 8.41
C TYR A 167 3.80 2.57 8.28
N GLY A 168 3.30 2.84 7.08
CA GLY A 168 2.50 4.02 6.74
C GLY A 168 2.91 4.59 5.39
N GLY A 169 1.99 4.58 4.44
CA GLY A 169 2.19 4.93 3.03
C GLY A 169 1.40 3.98 2.13
N PHE A 170 1.96 3.57 0.99
CA PHE A 170 1.33 2.55 0.14
C PHE A 170 1.64 1.16 0.71
N PHE A 171 0.62 0.45 1.20
CA PHE A 171 0.76 -0.85 1.84
C PHE A 171 -0.02 -1.92 1.09
N TRP A 172 0.59 -3.10 1.04
CA TRP A 172 0.04 -4.31 0.48
C TRP A 172 0.01 -5.39 1.56
N ARG A 173 -1.20 -5.81 1.95
CA ARG A 173 -1.41 -7.05 2.70
C ARG A 173 -1.53 -8.19 1.71
N ALA A 174 -0.54 -9.07 1.69
CA ALA A 174 -0.56 -10.25 0.83
C ALA A 174 -1.36 -11.39 1.49
N VAL A 175 -1.78 -12.36 0.69
CA VAL A 175 -2.40 -13.60 1.16
C VAL A 175 -1.40 -14.74 0.98
N ALA A 176 -1.14 -15.53 2.02
CA ALA A 176 -0.23 -16.66 1.92
C ALA A 176 -0.60 -17.76 2.93
N ASP A 177 -0.54 -19.02 2.50
CA ASP A 177 -0.76 -20.20 3.35
C ASP A 177 0.43 -20.49 4.27
N ALA A 178 1.63 -20.09 3.84
CA ALA A 178 2.88 -20.24 4.56
C ALA A 178 3.63 -18.90 4.59
N GLU A 179 4.66 -18.79 5.44
CA GLU A 179 5.50 -17.61 5.46
C GLU A 179 6.13 -17.39 4.07
N PRO A 180 5.89 -16.23 3.41
CA PRO A 180 6.46 -15.96 2.10
C PRO A 180 7.94 -15.62 2.20
N SER A 181 8.69 -15.89 1.14
CA SER A 181 10.06 -15.41 0.99
C SER A 181 10.07 -13.98 0.47
N VAL A 182 11.03 -13.17 0.93
CA VAL A 182 11.24 -11.80 0.46
C VAL A 182 12.70 -11.55 0.11
N PHE A 183 12.95 -10.80 -0.96
CA PHE A 183 14.31 -10.56 -1.40
C PHE A 183 14.54 -9.27 -2.19
N THR A 184 15.80 -8.85 -2.06
CA THR A 184 16.62 -7.84 -2.73
C THR A 184 16.96 -8.05 -4.20
N ALA A 185 17.68 -7.11 -4.80
CA ALA A 185 18.69 -7.44 -5.81
C ALA A 185 19.89 -8.17 -5.16
N ASP A 186 20.25 -7.78 -3.93
CA ASP A 186 21.49 -8.25 -3.28
C ASP A 186 21.28 -8.95 -1.92
N SER A 187 20.06 -8.91 -1.37
CA SER A 187 19.75 -9.46 -0.03
C SER A 187 18.54 -10.37 -0.02
N GLU A 188 18.32 -11.13 1.06
CA GLU A 188 17.15 -11.99 1.27
C GLU A 188 16.72 -11.94 2.74
N GLY A 189 15.42 -12.14 2.98
CA GLY A 189 14.81 -12.24 4.30
C GLY A 189 14.25 -10.91 4.82
N GLU A 190 13.26 -11.02 5.71
CA GLU A 190 12.54 -9.87 6.30
C GLU A 190 13.51 -8.85 6.91
N GLN A 191 14.50 -9.32 7.67
CA GLN A 191 15.44 -8.46 8.39
C GLN A 191 16.27 -7.58 7.44
N ALA A 192 16.67 -8.11 6.29
CA ALA A 192 17.48 -7.36 5.34
C ALA A 192 16.63 -6.42 4.47
N ALA A 193 15.37 -6.78 4.20
CA ALA A 193 14.47 -5.97 3.39
C ALA A 193 13.82 -4.81 4.19
N ASN A 194 13.46 -5.05 5.44
CA ASN A 194 12.76 -4.07 6.27
C ASN A 194 13.66 -2.88 6.68
N GLY A 195 13.28 -1.68 6.26
CA GLY A 195 14.02 -0.44 6.42
C GLY A 195 15.01 -0.15 5.30
N SER A 196 15.12 -1.02 4.30
CA SER A 196 16.02 -0.81 3.17
C SER A 196 15.48 0.27 2.22
N ALA A 197 16.39 0.85 1.42
CA ALA A 197 16.03 1.61 0.22
C ALA A 197 16.51 0.89 -1.05
N ALA A 198 16.40 -0.44 -1.07
CA ALA A 198 16.68 -1.20 -2.29
C ALA A 198 15.80 -0.67 -3.44
N PRO A 199 16.27 -0.64 -4.69
CA PRO A 199 15.47 -0.15 -5.82
C PRO A 199 14.13 -0.89 -6.00
N TRP A 200 14.10 -2.16 -5.59
CA TRP A 200 12.90 -2.99 -5.54
C TRP A 200 12.98 -3.99 -4.39
N VAL A 201 11.83 -4.51 -3.99
CA VAL A 201 11.70 -5.69 -3.12
C VAL A 201 10.70 -6.66 -3.73
N ALA A 202 11.04 -7.94 -3.73
CA ALA A 202 10.14 -9.00 -4.18
C ALA A 202 9.60 -9.79 -2.98
N MET A 203 8.38 -10.28 -3.12
CA MET A 203 7.74 -11.24 -2.22
C MET A 203 7.20 -12.39 -3.06
N THR A 204 7.54 -13.61 -2.69
CA THR A 204 7.03 -14.83 -3.33
C THR A 204 6.23 -15.60 -2.30
N GLY A 205 4.98 -15.89 -2.62
CA GLY A 205 4.06 -16.61 -1.73
C GLY A 205 3.33 -17.73 -2.45
N VAL A 206 2.63 -18.54 -1.65
CA VAL A 206 1.69 -19.55 -2.13
C VAL A 206 0.32 -19.17 -1.56
N ALA A 207 -0.63 -18.90 -2.45
CA ALA A 207 -1.98 -18.54 -2.07
C ALA A 207 -2.75 -19.78 -1.55
N PRO A 208 -3.83 -19.57 -0.77
CA PRO A 208 -4.80 -20.61 -0.46
C PRO A 208 -5.21 -21.40 -1.70
N GLY A 209 -4.96 -22.71 -1.69
CA GLY A 209 -5.17 -23.58 -2.85
C GLY A 209 -3.90 -23.96 -3.62
N GLY A 210 -2.73 -23.48 -3.18
CA GLY A 210 -1.43 -24.02 -3.61
C GLY A 210 -0.78 -23.34 -4.82
N ALA A 211 -1.42 -22.31 -5.39
CA ALA A 211 -0.84 -21.56 -6.50
C ALA A 211 0.25 -20.58 -6.01
N ALA A 212 1.45 -20.68 -6.58
CA ALA A 212 2.54 -19.75 -6.31
C ALA A 212 2.34 -18.42 -7.06
N TYR A 213 2.82 -17.33 -6.49
CA TYR A 213 2.81 -16.00 -7.10
C TYR A 213 4.03 -15.18 -6.68
N THR A 214 4.35 -14.14 -7.46
CA THR A 214 5.38 -13.16 -7.12
C THR A 214 4.82 -11.74 -7.21
N LEU A 215 5.17 -10.93 -6.21
CA LEU A 215 4.96 -9.48 -6.18
C LEU A 215 6.31 -8.79 -6.21
N VAL A 216 6.50 -7.79 -7.08
CA VAL A 216 7.73 -6.98 -7.11
C VAL A 216 7.37 -5.51 -6.99
N PHE A 217 7.76 -4.90 -5.88
CA PHE A 217 7.45 -3.52 -5.55
C PHE A 217 8.62 -2.60 -5.94
N THR A 218 8.30 -1.47 -6.57
CA THR A 218 9.28 -0.46 -7.03
C THR A 218 8.77 0.95 -6.76
N GLY A 219 9.66 1.93 -6.85
CA GLY A 219 9.30 3.35 -6.87
C GLY A 219 9.25 4.01 -5.49
N LEU A 220 10.19 3.70 -4.60
CA LEU A 220 10.36 4.50 -3.38
C LEU A 220 10.55 5.99 -3.72
N GLY A 221 9.83 6.87 -3.03
CA GLY A 221 10.05 8.31 -3.12
C GLY A 221 11.26 8.75 -2.29
N PRO A 222 11.64 10.05 -2.39
CA PRO A 222 12.73 10.59 -1.58
C PRO A 222 12.47 10.42 -0.07
N GLY A 223 13.39 9.73 0.61
CA GLY A 223 13.31 9.47 2.05
C GLY A 223 12.48 8.23 2.43
N ASP A 224 11.71 7.67 1.51
CA ASP A 224 10.91 6.48 1.77
C ASP A 224 11.78 5.24 1.96
N ARG A 225 11.26 4.26 2.69
CA ARG A 225 11.91 2.95 2.88
C ARG A 225 10.91 1.84 2.61
N TRP A 226 11.41 0.64 2.33
CA TRP A 226 10.58 -0.55 2.37
C TRP A 226 10.27 -0.92 3.82
N PHE A 227 8.99 -1.02 4.18
CA PHE A 227 8.57 -1.76 5.36
C PHE A 227 8.15 -3.17 4.90
N VAL A 228 8.70 -4.21 5.53
CA VAL A 228 8.44 -5.60 5.15
C VAL A 228 8.18 -6.44 6.39
N ARG A 229 7.14 -7.29 6.33
CA ARG A 229 6.88 -8.37 7.27
C ARG A 229 6.55 -9.65 6.50
N THR A 230 7.04 -10.78 6.99
CA THR A 230 6.74 -12.14 6.52
C THR A 230 6.27 -13.00 7.68
N ALA A 231 6.97 -12.94 8.83
CA ALA A 231 6.76 -13.86 9.94
C ALA A 231 5.49 -13.57 10.76
N MET A 232 5.21 -12.30 11.07
CA MET A 232 3.99 -11.92 11.79
C MET A 232 2.78 -11.90 10.88
N TYR A 233 3.00 -11.40 9.66
CA TYR A 233 2.06 -11.38 8.57
C TYR A 233 2.77 -11.00 7.28
N PRO A 234 2.25 -11.40 6.11
CA PRO A 234 2.82 -11.03 4.83
C PRO A 234 2.40 -9.61 4.42
N GLY A 235 3.31 -8.64 4.54
CA GLY A 235 3.03 -7.25 4.19
C GLY A 235 4.24 -6.50 3.67
N VAL A 236 4.04 -5.71 2.61
CA VAL A 236 5.05 -4.80 2.04
C VAL A 236 4.48 -3.40 1.96
N CYS A 237 5.29 -2.39 2.31
CA CYS A 237 4.88 -1.00 2.21
C CYS A 237 6.01 -0.09 1.75
N VAL A 238 5.64 0.87 0.90
CA VAL A 238 6.41 2.10 0.73
C VAL A 238 6.13 2.97 1.95
N ALA A 239 7.05 2.92 2.92
CA ALA A 239 6.92 3.63 4.18
C ALA A 239 7.40 5.07 4.05
N PHE A 240 6.49 6.03 4.24
CA PHE A 240 6.78 7.46 4.18
C PHE A 240 7.60 7.95 5.37
N ALA A 241 7.41 7.30 6.53
CA ALA A 241 7.99 7.71 7.80
C ALA A 241 8.56 6.50 8.55
N PHE A 242 9.53 5.82 7.93
CA PHE A 242 10.03 4.55 8.48
C PHE A 242 10.73 4.73 9.84
N ASP A 243 11.62 5.71 9.95
CA ASP A 243 12.35 6.06 11.18
C ASP A 243 12.29 7.55 11.53
N ARG A 244 11.92 8.41 10.57
CA ARG A 244 11.78 9.85 10.73
C ARG A 244 10.42 10.32 10.22
N PRO A 245 9.75 11.27 10.90
CA PRO A 245 8.53 11.88 10.38
C PRO A 245 8.78 12.52 9.02
N ALA A 246 7.84 12.34 8.09
CA ALA A 246 7.79 13.11 6.86
C ALA A 246 6.90 14.34 7.06
N VAL A 247 7.11 15.37 6.24
CA VAL A 247 6.33 16.62 6.28
C VAL A 247 5.84 16.93 4.88
N VAL A 248 4.56 17.28 4.75
CA VAL A 248 4.00 17.93 3.57
C VAL A 248 3.86 19.41 3.90
N PRO A 249 4.74 20.29 3.38
CA PRO A 249 4.70 21.70 3.76
C PRO A 249 3.41 22.39 3.34
N ALA A 250 3.05 23.46 4.03
CA ALA A 250 1.85 24.26 3.76
C ALA A 250 1.73 24.64 2.27
N GLY A 251 0.58 24.32 1.67
CA GLY A 251 0.27 24.58 0.26
C GLY A 251 1.18 23.86 -0.74
N LYS A 252 1.88 22.80 -0.31
CA LYS A 252 2.74 21.98 -1.16
C LYS A 252 2.18 20.57 -1.32
N ASP A 253 2.77 19.91 -2.32
CA ASP A 253 2.41 18.56 -2.75
C ASP A 253 3.48 17.54 -2.33
N ARG A 254 3.02 16.34 -1.98
CA ARG A 254 3.82 15.13 -1.90
C ARG A 254 3.33 14.15 -2.97
N PRO A 255 4.01 14.07 -4.13
CA PRO A 255 3.70 13.07 -5.13
C PRO A 255 4.26 11.69 -4.73
N GLY A 256 3.63 10.62 -5.21
CA GLY A 256 4.17 9.27 -5.18
C GLY A 256 3.83 8.54 -6.47
N ARG A 257 4.79 7.73 -6.93
CA ARG A 257 4.66 6.90 -8.13
C ARG A 257 5.29 5.54 -7.87
N HIS A 258 4.46 4.54 -7.67
CA HIS A 258 4.86 3.19 -7.33
C HIS A 258 4.38 2.23 -8.41
N ALA A 259 5.06 1.10 -8.53
CA ALA A 259 4.58 0.02 -9.37
C ALA A 259 4.77 -1.33 -8.67
N VAL A 260 3.80 -2.22 -8.88
CA VAL A 260 3.84 -3.61 -8.41
C VAL A 260 3.71 -4.53 -9.61
N LEU A 261 4.74 -5.31 -9.93
CA LEU A 261 4.57 -6.45 -10.83
C LEU A 261 3.83 -7.55 -10.07
N VAL A 262 2.81 -8.11 -10.70
CA VAL A 262 2.00 -9.22 -10.19
C VAL A 262 2.15 -10.36 -11.19
N ALA A 263 2.80 -11.44 -10.75
CA ALA A 263 3.19 -12.55 -11.61
C ALA A 263 2.60 -13.88 -11.15
N ASP A 264 2.23 -14.71 -12.11
CA ASP A 264 2.00 -16.12 -11.90
C ASP A 264 3.32 -16.83 -11.53
N GLY A 265 3.30 -17.69 -10.51
CA GLY A 265 4.46 -18.45 -10.09
C GLY A 265 5.57 -17.64 -9.40
N THR A 266 6.73 -18.27 -9.25
CA THR A 266 7.91 -17.69 -8.60
C THR A 266 8.86 -17.12 -9.65
N LEU A 267 9.24 -15.85 -9.51
CA LEU A 267 10.28 -15.22 -10.33
C LEU A 267 11.62 -15.21 -9.58
N ASP A 268 12.73 -15.44 -10.30
CA ASP A 268 14.07 -15.22 -9.79
C ASP A 268 14.58 -13.79 -10.06
N ARG A 269 15.75 -13.45 -9.49
CA ARG A 269 16.36 -12.11 -9.64
C ARG A 269 16.66 -11.76 -11.09
N VAL A 270 17.07 -12.74 -11.90
CA VAL A 270 17.43 -12.52 -13.31
C VAL A 270 16.19 -12.13 -14.11
N ARG A 271 15.08 -12.86 -13.91
CA ARG A 271 13.80 -12.57 -14.55
C ARG A 271 13.23 -11.23 -14.09
N ILE A 272 13.33 -10.92 -12.80
CA ILE A 272 12.89 -9.63 -12.25
C ILE A 272 13.69 -8.48 -12.87
N ALA A 273 15.03 -8.56 -12.90
CA ALA A 273 15.86 -7.53 -13.52
C ALA A 273 15.46 -7.30 -14.99
N ALA A 274 15.31 -8.37 -15.77
CA ALA A 274 14.91 -8.27 -17.17
C ALA A 274 13.50 -7.66 -17.37
N LEU A 275 12.56 -7.85 -16.42
CA LEU A 275 11.24 -7.22 -16.47
C LEU A 275 11.29 -5.74 -16.11
N LEU A 276 12.17 -5.35 -15.17
CA LEU A 276 12.33 -3.97 -14.73
C LEU A 276 13.08 -3.12 -15.77
N ASP A 277 14.09 -3.66 -16.46
CA ASP A 277 14.82 -2.92 -17.51
C ASP A 277 13.91 -2.54 -18.69
N ARG A 278 12.94 -3.39 -19.02
CA ARG A 278 11.93 -3.11 -20.06
C ARG A 278 11.01 -1.93 -19.72
N ARG A 279 10.89 -1.57 -18.44
CA ARG A 279 10.10 -0.43 -17.99
C ARG A 279 10.81 0.90 -18.24
N GLU A 280 12.13 0.94 -18.16
CA GLU A 280 12.90 2.19 -18.33
C GLU A 280 13.02 2.61 -19.81
N GLY A 281 12.80 1.68 -20.74
CA GLY A 281 12.85 1.93 -22.18
C GLY A 281 11.51 2.22 -22.87
N ALA A 282 10.39 2.25 -22.15
CA ALA A 282 9.03 2.49 -22.67
C ALA A 282 8.44 3.80 -22.12
#